data_AF-A0A3D1UR49-F1
#
_entry.id   AF-A0A3D1UR49-F1
#
_cell.length_a   1.000
_cell.length_b   1.000
_cell.length_c   1.000
_cell.angle_alpha   90.00
_cell.angle_beta   90.00
_cell.angle_gamma   90.00
#
_symmetry.space_group_name_H-M   'P 1'
#
loop_
_entity.id
_entity.type
_entity.pdbx_description
1 polymer ?
#
loop_
_entity_poly.entity_id
_entity_poly.type
_entity_poly.pdbx_seq_one_letter_code
_entity_poly.pdbx_strand_id
1 'polypeptide(L)'
;MFQFTDSRFTHMPFAAVRPDGGAEEFCCIPVDGLWKLYHFTGKKWKRIRTGLPEDATECAPCADFEDGIWKISFIAGGWKGDRRFRLYRMYGLHGEVMAQQSADVGFVHKNCVAYASRRGPLFLVEPCRRIILTFHGVEFLYRVSYDPFEPNRLLISGQYPGGEIFSWSYKPGLHQLHEIIADGVPAYKCAFFHDCYYAKRVAGFEERKIISASDVNLSPLPAEHFITETEELTYSMSGNGDFNEL
;
A
#
# COMPACT_ATOMS: atom_id res chain seq x y z
N MET A 1 -9.78 -3.06 16.04
CA MET A 1 -8.93 -3.40 14.88
C MET A 1 -7.47 -3.37 15.30
N PHE A 2 -6.60 -4.11 14.62
CA PHE A 2 -5.15 -4.11 14.82
C PHE A 2 -4.68 -4.30 16.26
N GLN A 3 -5.34 -5.22 16.98
CA GLN A 3 -4.96 -5.56 18.34
C GLN A 3 -3.90 -6.67 18.34
N PHE A 4 -2.83 -6.42 19.09
CA PHE A 4 -1.73 -7.36 19.31
C PHE A 4 -1.55 -7.53 20.82
N THR A 5 -1.59 -8.77 21.30
CA THR A 5 -1.51 -9.08 22.74
C THR A 5 -0.09 -9.34 23.22
N ASP A 6 0.92 -9.07 22.39
CA ASP A 6 2.32 -9.33 22.68
C ASP A 6 3.23 -8.17 22.24
N SER A 7 4.55 -8.37 22.39
CA SER A 7 5.54 -7.33 22.15
C SER A 7 6.05 -7.26 20.71
N ARG A 8 5.51 -8.07 19.78
CA ARG A 8 6.05 -8.17 18.41
C ARG A 8 6.02 -6.82 17.70
N PHE A 9 6.98 -6.61 16.80
CA PHE A 9 6.92 -5.48 15.87
C PHE A 9 5.88 -5.76 14.78
N THR A 10 5.21 -4.70 14.35
CA THR A 10 4.16 -4.76 13.33
C THR A 10 4.22 -3.51 12.49
N HIS A 11 3.91 -3.63 11.21
CA HIS A 11 3.89 -2.50 10.30
C HIS A 11 2.88 -2.65 9.15
N MET A 12 2.76 -1.61 8.33
CA MET A 12 1.93 -1.60 7.12
C MET A 12 0.47 -2.06 7.36
N PRO A 13 -0.28 -1.45 8.30
CA PRO A 13 -1.68 -1.81 8.53
C PRO A 13 -2.49 -1.56 7.25
N PHE A 14 -3.42 -2.43 6.89
CA PHE A 14 -4.40 -2.17 5.85
C PHE A 14 -5.70 -2.89 6.19
N ALA A 15 -6.83 -2.24 5.97
CA ALA A 15 -8.14 -2.85 6.19
C ALA A 15 -8.98 -2.69 4.93
N ALA A 16 -9.58 -3.78 4.48
CA ALA A 16 -10.52 -3.79 3.38
C ALA A 16 -11.95 -3.90 3.90
N VAL A 17 -12.91 -3.34 3.17
CA VAL A 17 -14.33 -3.51 3.48
C VAL A 17 -14.78 -4.91 3.05
N ARG A 18 -15.27 -5.71 4.00
CA ARG A 18 -15.92 -7.00 3.74
C ARG A 18 -17.32 -6.80 3.16
N PRO A 19 -17.93 -7.84 2.56
CA PRO A 19 -19.31 -7.77 2.07
C PRO A 19 -20.35 -7.37 3.12
N ASP A 20 -20.09 -7.68 4.40
CA ASP A 20 -20.96 -7.33 5.53
C ASP A 20 -20.71 -5.91 6.08
N GLY A 21 -19.83 -5.13 5.46
CA GLY A 21 -19.40 -3.81 5.92
C GLY A 21 -18.34 -3.84 7.02
N GLY A 22 -17.98 -5.02 7.54
CA GLY A 22 -16.89 -5.17 8.50
C GLY A 22 -15.51 -5.03 7.86
N ALA A 23 -14.46 -5.13 8.67
CA ALA A 23 -13.08 -5.06 8.21
C ALA A 23 -12.46 -6.44 7.99
N GLU A 24 -11.71 -6.60 6.91
CA GLU A 24 -10.69 -7.63 6.77
C GLU A 24 -9.32 -6.97 6.95
N GLU A 25 -8.58 -7.39 7.97
CA GLU A 25 -7.36 -6.69 8.41
C GLU A 25 -6.11 -7.41 7.91
N PHE A 26 -5.16 -6.63 7.40
CA PHE A 26 -3.88 -7.07 6.87
C PHE A 26 -2.74 -6.26 7.49
N CYS A 27 -1.61 -6.89 7.72
CA CYS A 27 -0.39 -6.20 8.14
C CYS A 27 0.84 -7.02 7.74
N CYS A 28 2.02 -6.56 8.14
CA CYS A 28 3.19 -7.40 8.16
C CYS A 28 3.82 -7.51 9.55
N ILE A 29 4.37 -8.69 9.80
CA ILE A 29 4.98 -9.10 11.06
C ILE A 29 6.33 -9.74 10.71
N PRO A 30 7.41 -9.46 11.47
CA PRO A 30 8.72 -10.00 11.15
C PRO A 30 8.78 -11.49 11.50
N VAL A 31 9.43 -12.26 10.62
CA VAL A 31 9.79 -13.67 10.81
C VAL A 31 11.25 -13.77 10.40
N ASP A 32 12.12 -14.15 11.34
CA ASP A 32 13.57 -14.27 11.14
C ASP A 32 14.22 -13.02 10.52
N GLY A 33 13.79 -11.84 10.98
CA GLY A 33 14.29 -10.54 10.53
C GLY A 33 13.70 -10.03 9.21
N LEU A 34 12.78 -10.78 8.60
CA LEU A 34 12.12 -10.40 7.33
C LEU A 34 10.64 -10.16 7.55
N TRP A 35 10.12 -9.10 6.96
CA TRP A 35 8.69 -8.80 7.02
C TRP A 35 7.90 -9.78 6.15
N LYS A 36 6.80 -10.30 6.71
CA LYS A 36 5.91 -11.27 6.06
C LYS A 36 4.46 -10.83 6.20
N LEU A 37 3.62 -11.18 5.21
CA LEU A 37 2.22 -10.80 5.20
C LEU A 37 1.37 -11.62 6.17
N TYR A 38 0.48 -10.95 6.89
CA TYR A 38 -0.48 -11.56 7.78
C TYR A 38 -1.87 -10.98 7.54
N HIS A 39 -2.89 -11.80 7.77
CA HIS A 39 -4.28 -11.36 7.85
C HIS A 39 -4.90 -11.77 9.19
N PHE A 40 -5.89 -11.02 9.65
CA PHE A 40 -6.59 -11.31 10.90
C PHE A 40 -7.83 -12.17 10.66
N THR A 41 -7.86 -13.35 11.26
CA THR A 41 -8.97 -14.32 11.11
C THR A 41 -10.20 -14.01 11.96
N GLY A 42 -10.29 -12.80 12.55
CA GLY A 42 -11.26 -12.47 13.60
C GLY A 42 -10.87 -12.97 15.01
N LYS A 43 -9.89 -13.87 15.11
CA LYS A 43 -9.37 -14.40 16.38
C LYS A 43 -7.86 -14.25 16.54
N LYS A 44 -7.13 -14.46 15.45
CA LYS A 44 -5.65 -14.42 15.45
C LYS A 44 -5.10 -13.96 14.11
N TRP A 45 -3.89 -13.42 14.16
CA TRP A 45 -3.07 -13.15 12.99
C TRP A 45 -2.54 -14.45 12.40
N LYS A 46 -2.78 -14.66 11.11
CA LYS A 46 -2.32 -15.83 10.35
C LYS A 46 -1.48 -15.38 9.17
N ARG A 47 -0.32 -16.02 8.99
CA ARG A 47 0.57 -15.76 7.85
C ARG A 47 -0.13 -16.12 6.55
N ILE A 48 -0.07 -15.23 5.57
CA ILE A 48 -0.47 -15.50 4.19
C ILE A 48 0.68 -16.27 3.53
N ARG A 49 0.38 -17.43 2.94
CA ARG A 49 1.40 -18.24 2.26
C ARG A 49 1.46 -17.82 0.80
N THR A 50 2.45 -17.00 0.47
CA THR A 50 2.67 -16.45 -0.88
C THR A 50 3.38 -17.44 -1.82
N GLY A 51 4.05 -18.46 -1.30
CA GLY A 51 4.88 -19.38 -2.10
C GLY A 51 6.19 -18.75 -2.59
N LEU A 52 6.46 -17.48 -2.28
CA LEU A 52 7.75 -16.84 -2.54
C LEU A 52 8.85 -17.44 -1.65
N PRO A 53 10.14 -17.31 -2.05
CA PRO A 53 11.26 -17.78 -1.26
C PRO A 53 11.22 -17.30 0.19
N GLU A 54 11.67 -18.13 1.12
CA GLU A 54 11.59 -17.84 2.55
C GLU A 54 12.33 -16.55 2.92
N ASP A 55 13.45 -16.28 2.25
CA ASP A 55 14.29 -15.09 2.43
C ASP A 55 13.81 -13.85 1.66
N ALA A 56 12.63 -13.88 1.03
CA ALA A 56 12.00 -12.69 0.45
C ALA A 56 11.38 -11.80 1.54
N THR A 57 11.50 -10.48 1.41
CA THR A 57 10.68 -9.54 2.18
C THR A 57 9.32 -9.39 1.50
N GLU A 58 8.23 -9.40 2.27
CA GLU A 58 6.86 -9.21 1.78
C GLU A 58 6.17 -8.10 2.60
N CYS A 59 5.70 -7.05 1.93
CA CYS A 59 5.26 -5.80 2.56
C CYS A 59 4.07 -5.14 1.84
N ALA A 60 3.54 -4.08 2.45
CA ALA A 60 2.54 -3.18 1.88
C ALA A 60 1.28 -3.91 1.35
N PRO A 61 0.59 -4.73 2.17
CA PRO A 61 -0.64 -5.37 1.73
C PRO A 61 -1.71 -4.32 1.41
N CYS A 62 -2.42 -4.53 0.32
CA CYS A 62 -3.71 -3.93 0.00
C CYS A 62 -4.64 -5.05 -0.49
N ALA A 63 -5.95 -4.88 -0.32
CA ALA A 63 -6.90 -5.91 -0.72
C ALA A 63 -8.27 -5.31 -1.06
N ASP A 64 -8.93 -5.89 -2.05
CA ASP A 64 -10.32 -5.62 -2.39
C ASP A 64 -11.10 -6.94 -2.54
N PHE A 65 -12.41 -6.89 -2.32
CA PHE A 65 -13.29 -8.05 -2.50
C PHE A 65 -14.13 -7.85 -3.77
N GLU A 66 -13.93 -8.72 -4.75
CA GLU A 66 -14.59 -8.66 -6.04
C GLU A 66 -14.85 -10.09 -6.53
N ASP A 67 -16.01 -10.33 -7.15
CA ASP A 67 -16.40 -11.66 -7.67
C ASP A 67 -16.38 -12.80 -6.64
N GLY A 68 -16.68 -12.48 -5.37
CA GLY A 68 -16.70 -13.46 -4.29
C GLY A 68 -15.32 -13.89 -3.78
N ILE A 69 -14.24 -13.23 -4.23
CA ILE A 69 -12.87 -13.56 -3.85
C ILE A 69 -12.08 -12.33 -3.40
N TRP A 70 -11.21 -12.51 -2.41
CA TRP A 70 -10.25 -11.49 -2.02
C TRP A 70 -9.17 -11.35 -3.08
N LYS A 71 -9.01 -10.16 -3.66
CA LYS A 71 -7.89 -9.83 -4.55
C LYS A 71 -6.89 -9.04 -3.71
N ILE A 72 -5.74 -9.64 -3.44
CA ILE A 72 -4.72 -9.07 -2.53
C ILE A 72 -3.52 -8.65 -3.38
N SER A 73 -2.97 -7.48 -3.10
CA SER A 73 -1.72 -6.99 -3.69
C SER A 73 -0.71 -6.64 -2.62
N PHE A 74 0.57 -6.77 -2.95
CA PHE A 74 1.66 -6.54 -2.03
C PHE A 74 2.99 -6.36 -2.77
N ILE A 75 3.97 -5.76 -2.11
CA ILE A 75 5.34 -5.65 -2.61
C ILE A 75 6.18 -6.79 -2.03
N ALA A 76 6.94 -7.49 -2.86
CA ALA A 76 7.90 -8.47 -2.37
C ALA A 76 9.19 -8.52 -3.19
N GLY A 77 10.29 -8.93 -2.57
CA GLY A 77 11.61 -8.91 -3.19
C GLY A 77 12.76 -9.20 -2.23
N GLY A 78 13.98 -9.07 -2.75
CA GLY A 78 15.20 -9.05 -1.95
C GLY A 78 15.80 -10.42 -1.60
N TRP A 79 15.27 -11.53 -2.14
CA TRP A 79 15.80 -12.87 -1.87
C TRP A 79 17.11 -13.15 -2.63
N LYS A 80 17.87 -14.16 -2.22
CA LYS A 80 19.21 -14.47 -2.76
C LYS A 80 19.23 -14.67 -4.28
N GLY A 81 18.19 -15.28 -4.83
CA GLY A 81 18.06 -15.56 -6.26
C GLY A 81 17.62 -14.38 -7.12
N ASP A 82 16.91 -13.39 -6.54
CA ASP A 82 16.53 -12.16 -7.22
C ASP A 82 16.33 -11.04 -6.19
N ARG A 83 17.18 -10.01 -6.30
CA ARG A 83 17.16 -8.88 -5.38
C ARG A 83 16.10 -7.84 -5.71
N ARG A 84 15.45 -7.93 -6.88
CA ARG A 84 14.47 -6.93 -7.33
C ARG A 84 13.16 -7.06 -6.57
N PHE A 85 12.57 -5.91 -6.25
CA PHE A 85 11.21 -5.83 -5.72
C PHE A 85 10.19 -5.70 -6.84
N ARG A 86 9.02 -6.31 -6.63
CA ARG A 86 7.89 -6.29 -7.55
C ARG A 86 6.59 -6.12 -6.80
N LEU A 87 5.62 -5.51 -7.47
CA LEU A 87 4.22 -5.60 -7.11
C LEU A 87 3.68 -6.95 -7.54
N TYR A 88 3.10 -7.69 -6.60
CA TYR A 88 2.40 -8.94 -6.82
C TYR A 88 0.91 -8.78 -6.57
N ARG A 89 0.13 -9.65 -7.20
CA ARG A 89 -1.30 -9.84 -6.95
C ARG A 89 -1.58 -11.32 -6.70
N MET A 90 -2.52 -11.63 -5.83
CA MET A 90 -3.01 -12.99 -5.60
C MET A 90 -4.54 -12.98 -5.45
N TYR A 91 -5.19 -14.07 -5.86
CA TYR A 91 -6.63 -14.25 -5.75
C TYR A 91 -6.95 -15.30 -4.69
N GLY A 92 -7.56 -14.85 -3.61
CA GLY A 92 -7.78 -15.61 -2.39
C GLY A 92 -6.53 -15.65 -1.51
N LEU A 93 -6.71 -15.98 -0.23
CA LEU A 93 -5.62 -16.10 0.75
C LEU A 93 -4.67 -17.29 0.50
N HIS A 94 -5.01 -18.15 -0.46
CA HIS A 94 -4.31 -19.36 -0.83
C HIS A 94 -4.03 -19.44 -2.34
N GLY A 95 -4.28 -18.35 -3.07
CA GLY A 95 -4.04 -18.29 -4.51
C GLY A 95 -2.56 -18.21 -4.86
N GLU A 96 -2.26 -18.50 -6.12
CA GLU A 96 -0.94 -18.28 -6.69
C GLU A 96 -0.64 -16.78 -6.81
N VAL A 97 0.64 -16.43 -6.63
CA VAL A 97 1.12 -15.05 -6.72
C VAL A 97 1.52 -14.72 -8.16
N MET A 98 1.02 -13.60 -8.66
CA MET A 98 1.26 -13.13 -10.02
C MET A 98 2.02 -11.80 -9.98
N ALA A 99 3.22 -11.77 -10.54
CA ALA A 99 3.98 -10.53 -10.69
C ALA A 99 3.27 -9.58 -11.65
N GLN A 100 3.11 -8.33 -11.23
CA GLN A 100 2.46 -7.28 -12.03
C GLN A 100 3.51 -6.37 -12.68
N GLN A 101 4.43 -5.83 -11.87
CA GLN A 101 5.43 -4.85 -12.31
C GLN A 101 6.61 -4.79 -11.33
N SER A 102 7.78 -4.34 -11.80
CA SER A 102 8.89 -3.97 -10.92
C SER A 102 8.52 -2.72 -10.12
N ALA A 103 8.58 -2.78 -8.79
CA ALA A 103 8.11 -1.70 -7.91
C ALA A 103 8.65 -1.88 -6.50
N ASP A 104 8.96 -0.75 -5.84
CA ASP A 104 9.28 -0.70 -4.41
C ASP A 104 8.07 -0.31 -3.56
N VAL A 105 7.10 0.39 -4.16
CA VAL A 105 5.81 0.77 -3.55
C VAL A 105 4.71 0.63 -4.60
N GLY A 106 3.50 0.31 -4.15
CA GLY A 106 2.35 0.17 -5.04
C GLY A 106 1.26 -0.72 -4.49
N PHE A 107 0.15 -0.75 -5.21
CA PHE A 107 -0.99 -1.61 -4.93
C PHE A 107 -1.79 -1.86 -6.22
N VAL A 108 -2.66 -2.86 -6.18
CA VAL A 108 -3.72 -3.07 -7.17
C VAL A 108 -5.05 -2.91 -6.47
N HIS A 109 -5.96 -2.14 -7.06
CA HIS A 109 -7.35 -2.04 -6.64
C HIS A 109 -8.24 -2.12 -7.88
N LYS A 110 -9.02 -3.20 -8.00
CA LYS A 110 -9.85 -3.46 -9.19
C LYS A 110 -9.01 -3.42 -10.48
N ASN A 111 -9.27 -2.42 -11.35
CA ASN A 111 -8.59 -2.18 -12.62
C ASN A 111 -7.53 -1.06 -12.55
N CYS A 112 -7.26 -0.52 -11.35
CA CYS A 112 -6.22 0.46 -11.13
C CYS A 112 -4.95 -0.23 -10.59
N VAL A 113 -3.83 0.03 -11.23
CA VAL A 113 -2.50 -0.44 -10.79
C VAL A 113 -1.66 0.78 -10.45
N ALA A 114 -1.34 0.93 -9.16
CA ALA A 114 -0.45 1.96 -8.64
C ALA A 114 0.94 1.37 -8.42
N TYR A 115 1.99 1.94 -9.01
CA TYR A 115 3.35 1.45 -8.80
C TYR A 115 4.41 2.55 -8.97
N ALA A 116 5.50 2.43 -8.20
CA ALA A 116 6.65 3.31 -8.32
C ALA A 116 7.94 2.59 -7.88
N SER A 117 9.08 3.10 -8.38
CA SER A 117 10.34 2.93 -7.64
C SER A 117 10.28 3.74 -6.34
N ARG A 118 11.19 3.48 -5.41
CA ARG A 118 11.29 4.25 -4.17
C ARG A 118 11.56 5.73 -4.41
N ARG A 119 12.02 6.17 -5.59
CA ARG A 119 12.26 7.59 -5.92
C ARG A 119 11.15 8.21 -6.78
N GLY A 120 10.09 7.47 -7.05
CA GLY A 120 9.04 7.89 -7.98
C GLY A 120 9.49 7.82 -9.46
N PRO A 121 8.73 8.47 -10.36
CA PRO A 121 7.38 8.96 -10.11
C PRO A 121 6.41 7.81 -9.78
N LEU A 122 5.24 8.13 -9.20
CA LEU A 122 4.17 7.15 -9.00
C LEU A 122 3.28 7.13 -10.23
N PHE A 123 3.10 5.95 -10.81
CA PHE A 123 2.18 5.71 -11.91
C PHE A 123 0.87 5.14 -11.35
N LEU A 124 -0.26 5.73 -11.74
CA LEU A 124 -1.59 5.17 -11.59
C LEU A 124 -2.08 4.79 -12.98
N VAL A 125 -2.11 3.50 -13.26
CA VAL A 125 -2.59 2.98 -14.55
C VAL A 125 -4.02 2.52 -14.39
N GLU A 126 -4.92 3.16 -15.13
CA GLU A 126 -6.35 2.88 -15.14
C GLU A 126 -6.78 2.54 -16.58
N PRO A 127 -8.01 2.03 -16.78
CA PRO A 127 -8.55 1.89 -18.13
C PRO A 127 -8.48 3.23 -18.88
N CYS A 128 -7.89 3.22 -20.06
CA CYS A 128 -7.79 4.36 -21.00
C CYS A 128 -6.95 5.56 -20.55
N ARG A 129 -6.38 5.57 -19.34
CA ARG A 129 -5.48 6.63 -18.91
C ARG A 129 -4.38 6.17 -17.96
N ARG A 130 -3.32 6.97 -17.91
CA ARG A 130 -2.22 6.86 -16.97
C ARG A 130 -1.99 8.21 -16.33
N ILE A 131 -2.09 8.27 -15.01
CA ILE A 131 -1.74 9.45 -14.21
C ILE A 131 -0.33 9.24 -13.66
N ILE A 132 0.51 10.26 -13.79
CA ILE A 132 1.90 10.26 -13.32
C ILE A 132 2.04 11.35 -12.26
N LEU A 133 2.44 10.94 -11.05
CA LEU A 133 2.69 11.84 -9.93
C LEU A 133 4.19 11.96 -9.69
N THR A 134 4.74 13.14 -9.95
CA THR A 134 6.13 13.48 -9.68
C THR A 134 6.21 14.24 -8.37
N PHE A 135 6.94 13.70 -7.38
CA PHE A 135 7.05 14.26 -6.04
C PHE A 135 8.27 15.19 -5.92
N HIS A 136 8.05 16.38 -5.38
CA HIS A 136 9.08 17.40 -5.16
C HIS A 136 9.54 17.41 -3.72
N GLY A 137 10.85 17.59 -3.51
CA GLY A 137 11.43 17.63 -2.15
C GLY A 137 11.39 16.29 -1.41
N VAL A 138 10.95 15.20 -2.03
CA VAL A 138 10.89 13.85 -1.46
C VAL A 138 12.12 13.04 -1.87
N GLU A 139 12.76 12.37 -0.91
CA GLU A 139 13.90 11.49 -1.20
C GLU A 139 13.45 10.06 -1.51
N PHE A 140 12.59 9.50 -0.66
CA PHE A 140 12.03 8.16 -0.87
C PHE A 140 10.56 8.05 -0.53
N LEU A 141 9.85 7.23 -1.31
CA LEU A 141 8.56 6.65 -1.00
C LEU A 141 8.77 5.32 -0.26
N TYR A 142 8.01 5.14 0.82
CA TYR A 142 8.03 3.94 1.66
C TYR A 142 6.75 3.14 1.62
N ARG A 143 5.62 3.79 1.31
CA ARG A 143 4.34 3.12 1.08
C ARG A 143 3.45 4.00 0.24
N VAL A 144 2.71 3.35 -0.65
CA VAL A 144 1.52 3.89 -1.30
C VAL A 144 0.40 2.87 -1.11
N SER A 145 -0.74 3.30 -0.58
CA SER A 145 -1.98 2.53 -0.48
C SER A 145 -3.18 3.45 -0.73
N TYR A 146 -4.38 2.96 -0.54
CA TYR A 146 -5.61 3.75 -0.71
C TYR A 146 -6.50 3.68 0.53
N ASP A 147 -7.44 4.62 0.63
CA ASP A 147 -8.51 4.57 1.61
C ASP A 147 -9.64 3.64 1.13
N PRO A 148 -10.06 2.63 1.91
CA PRO A 148 -11.09 1.68 1.47
C PRO A 148 -12.47 2.32 1.27
N PHE A 149 -12.76 3.47 1.87
CA PHE A 149 -14.02 4.22 1.72
C PHE A 149 -13.94 5.35 0.70
N GLU A 150 -12.73 5.81 0.35
CA GLU A 150 -12.45 6.70 -0.78
C GLU A 150 -11.27 6.16 -1.59
N PRO A 151 -11.45 5.16 -2.48
CA PRO A 151 -10.32 4.49 -3.14
C PRO A 151 -9.47 5.40 -4.05
N ASN A 152 -9.97 6.58 -4.42
CA ASN A 152 -9.21 7.62 -5.13
C ASN A 152 -8.33 8.49 -4.19
N ARG A 153 -8.47 8.35 -2.86
CA ARG A 153 -7.60 8.96 -1.86
C ARG A 153 -6.41 8.05 -1.61
N LEU A 154 -5.28 8.43 -2.18
CA LEU A 154 -4.00 7.79 -1.94
C LEU A 154 -3.49 8.13 -0.54
N LEU A 155 -2.90 7.15 0.13
CA LEU A 155 -2.18 7.29 1.38
C LEU A 155 -0.70 7.02 1.09
N ILE A 156 0.13 8.04 1.27
CA ILE A 156 1.53 8.04 0.83
C ILE A 156 2.39 8.33 2.04
N SER A 157 3.43 7.53 2.27
CA SER A 157 4.43 7.85 3.29
C SER A 157 5.82 7.65 2.75
N GLY A 158 6.76 8.42 3.26
CA GLY A 158 8.11 8.47 2.72
C GLY A 158 9.04 9.25 3.63
N GLN A 159 10.16 9.68 3.07
CA GLN A 159 11.07 10.61 3.74
C GLN A 159 11.49 11.76 2.84
N TYR A 160 11.75 12.89 3.48
CA TYR A 160 12.47 14.02 2.90
C TYR A 160 13.99 13.77 2.94
N PRO A 161 14.78 14.54 2.16
CA PRO A 161 16.22 14.63 2.34
C PRO A 161 16.54 14.97 3.80
N GLY A 162 17.43 14.19 4.42
CA GLY A 162 17.74 14.32 5.85
C GLY A 162 17.02 13.32 6.75
N GLY A 163 16.12 12.49 6.19
CA GLY A 163 15.54 11.34 6.88
C GLY A 163 14.30 11.62 7.72
N GLU A 164 13.81 12.86 7.71
CA GLU A 164 12.50 13.20 8.29
C GLU A 164 11.38 12.49 7.51
N ILE A 165 10.44 11.92 8.24
CA ILE A 165 9.33 11.15 7.68
C ILE A 165 8.15 12.06 7.38
N PHE A 166 7.46 11.81 6.27
CA PHE A 166 6.17 12.42 5.99
C PHE A 166 5.08 11.36 5.83
N SER A 167 3.83 11.81 5.96
CA SER A 167 2.65 11.05 5.60
C SER A 167 1.63 11.98 4.97
N TRP A 168 1.18 11.66 3.76
CA TRP A 168 0.27 12.47 2.96
C TRP A 168 -0.97 11.67 2.57
N SER A 169 -2.09 12.38 2.45
CA SER A 169 -3.24 11.94 1.67
C SER A 169 -3.32 12.79 0.40
N TYR A 170 -3.52 12.15 -0.74
CA TYR A 170 -3.62 12.84 -2.03
C TYR A 170 -4.79 12.30 -2.84
N LYS A 171 -5.60 13.20 -3.42
CA LYS A 171 -6.64 12.86 -4.40
C LYS A 171 -6.23 13.36 -5.79
N PRO A 172 -5.74 12.48 -6.68
CA PRO A 172 -5.45 12.82 -8.07
C PRO A 172 -6.67 13.42 -8.78
N GLY A 173 -6.45 14.32 -9.73
CA GLY A 173 -7.48 15.05 -10.48
C GLY A 173 -8.21 16.16 -9.70
N LEU A 174 -8.29 16.05 -8.36
CA LEU A 174 -8.77 17.13 -7.49
C LEU A 174 -7.63 17.98 -6.93
N HIS A 175 -6.39 17.51 -7.06
CA HIS A 175 -5.18 18.12 -6.51
C HIS A 175 -5.32 18.48 -5.01
N GLN A 176 -6.01 17.64 -4.25
CA GLN A 176 -6.18 17.82 -2.80
C GLN A 176 -5.08 17.04 -2.08
N LEU A 177 -4.10 17.77 -1.54
CA LEU A 177 -3.02 17.23 -0.72
C LEU A 177 -3.22 17.63 0.73
N HIS A 178 -3.12 16.68 1.65
CA HIS A 178 -3.06 16.94 3.08
C HIS A 178 -1.91 16.17 3.71
N GLU A 179 -1.24 16.79 4.67
CA GLU A 179 -0.41 16.08 5.62
C GLU A 179 -1.28 15.35 6.65
N ILE A 180 -0.89 14.11 6.98
CA ILE A 180 -1.57 13.28 7.97
C ILE A 180 -0.69 13.20 9.21
N ILE A 181 -1.15 13.86 10.27
CA ILE A 181 -0.51 13.82 11.59
C ILE A 181 -1.39 13.00 12.52
N ALA A 182 -0.81 11.99 13.17
CA ALA A 182 -1.46 11.17 14.18
C ALA A 182 -0.69 11.29 15.50
N ASP A 183 -1.38 11.64 16.58
CA ASP A 183 -0.81 11.85 17.91
C ASP A 183 0.42 12.79 17.92
N GLY A 184 0.37 13.86 17.11
CA GLY A 184 1.45 14.85 17.01
C GLY A 184 2.66 14.44 16.17
N VAL A 185 2.63 13.29 15.49
CA VAL A 185 3.70 12.85 14.56
C VAL A 185 3.15 12.46 13.19
N PRO A 186 3.95 12.49 12.12
CA PRO A 186 3.53 11.98 10.82
C PRO A 186 3.00 10.54 10.94
N ALA A 187 1.79 10.29 10.41
CA ALA A 187 1.09 9.02 10.50
C ALA A 187 1.73 7.95 9.59
N TYR A 188 2.97 7.57 9.90
CA TYR A 188 3.81 6.77 9.01
C TYR A 188 3.15 5.45 8.62
N LYS A 189 3.10 5.20 7.31
CA LYS A 189 2.50 4.01 6.70
C LYS A 189 1.06 3.78 7.20
N CYS A 190 0.26 4.83 7.39
CA CYS A 190 -1.08 4.68 7.93
C CYS A 190 -2.05 3.92 7.01
N ALA A 191 -3.16 3.49 7.60
CA ALA A 191 -4.38 3.09 6.92
C ALA A 191 -5.59 3.61 7.70
N PHE A 192 -6.70 3.79 6.98
CA PHE A 192 -7.96 4.20 7.56
C PHE A 192 -8.98 3.07 7.49
N PHE A 193 -9.74 2.91 8.57
CA PHE A 193 -11.01 2.22 8.56
C PHE A 193 -11.90 2.88 9.62
N HIS A 194 -12.57 3.97 9.21
CA HIS A 194 -13.15 4.99 10.09
C HIS A 194 -12.09 5.70 10.96
N ASP A 195 -11.34 4.97 11.77
CA ASP A 195 -10.20 5.46 12.54
C ASP A 195 -8.89 5.37 11.74
N CYS A 196 -7.87 6.13 12.15
CA CYS A 196 -6.51 6.05 11.61
C CYS A 196 -5.66 5.05 12.40
N TYR A 197 -5.02 4.13 11.70
CA TYR A 197 -4.05 3.19 12.25
C TYR A 197 -2.69 3.43 11.61
N TYR A 198 -1.63 3.58 12.40
CA TYR A 198 -0.31 3.93 11.88
C TYR A 198 0.82 3.17 12.57
N ALA A 199 1.98 3.09 11.90
CA ALA A 199 3.15 2.38 12.40
C ALA A 199 4.00 3.31 13.29
N LYS A 200 3.63 3.39 14.57
CA LYS A 200 4.34 4.19 15.57
C LYS A 200 5.73 3.61 15.83
N ARG A 201 6.73 4.48 15.82
CA ARG A 201 8.11 4.13 16.15
C ARG A 201 8.22 3.82 17.64
N VAL A 202 8.84 2.69 17.99
CA VAL A 202 9.11 2.32 19.38
C VAL A 202 10.60 2.33 19.72
N ALA A 203 11.48 2.13 18.73
CA ALA A 203 12.93 2.20 18.93
C ALA A 203 13.66 2.56 17.63
N GLY A 204 14.31 1.60 16.96
CA GLY A 204 14.94 1.75 15.64
C GLY A 204 13.97 2.16 14.53
N PHE A 205 14.50 2.37 13.32
CA PHE A 205 13.70 2.88 12.19
C PHE A 205 12.56 1.93 11.77
N GLU A 206 12.85 0.62 11.70
CA GLU A 206 11.87 -0.43 11.36
C GLU A 206 11.20 -1.03 12.60
N GLU A 207 11.68 -0.72 13.81
CA GLU A 207 11.10 -1.20 15.07
C GLU A 207 9.87 -0.36 15.42
N ARG A 208 8.72 -0.85 14.93
CA ARG A 208 7.44 -0.14 14.98
C ARG A 208 6.32 -1.05 15.48
N LYS A 209 5.24 -0.43 15.93
CA LYS A 209 3.98 -1.08 16.25
C LYS A 209 2.81 -0.33 15.62
N ILE A 210 1.89 -1.08 15.04
CA ILE A 210 0.60 -0.56 14.62
C ILE A 210 -0.18 -0.18 15.87
N ILE A 211 -0.66 1.05 15.91
CA ILE A 211 -1.60 1.52 16.93
C ILE A 211 -2.73 2.29 16.27
N SER A 212 -3.85 2.39 16.99
CA SER A 212 -4.90 3.37 16.67
C SER A 212 -4.44 4.75 17.13
N ALA A 213 -4.59 5.75 16.26
CA ALA A 213 -4.42 7.15 16.63
C ALA A 213 -5.52 7.55 17.63
N SER A 214 -5.15 8.34 18.63
CA SER A 214 -6.11 8.98 19.54
C SER A 214 -6.56 10.33 19.00
N ASP A 215 -5.67 11.01 18.27
CA ASP A 215 -5.94 12.25 17.55
C ASP A 215 -5.38 12.18 16.12
N VAL A 216 -6.13 12.72 15.16
CA VAL A 216 -5.74 12.76 13.75
C VAL A 216 -6.04 14.14 13.19
N ASN A 217 -5.02 14.76 12.61
CA ASN A 217 -5.14 16.01 11.89
C ASN A 217 -4.80 15.80 10.41
N LEU A 218 -5.67 16.30 9.54
CA LEU A 218 -5.44 16.41 8.10
C LEU A 218 -5.20 17.88 7.77
N SER A 219 -3.92 18.28 7.71
CA SER A 219 -3.53 19.66 7.44
C SER A 219 -3.36 19.86 5.93
N PRO A 220 -4.12 20.77 5.28
CA PRO A 220 -4.02 20.97 3.84
C PRO A 220 -2.64 21.52 3.45
N LEU A 221 -2.10 21.03 2.34
CA LEU A 221 -0.87 21.48 1.72
C LEU A 221 -1.14 21.99 0.29
N PRO A 222 -0.41 23.01 -0.19
CA PRO A 222 -0.49 23.47 -1.57
C PRO A 222 0.07 22.40 -2.52
N ALA A 223 -0.79 21.59 -3.12
CA ALA A 223 -0.40 20.38 -3.86
C ALA A 223 0.62 20.67 -4.97
N GLU A 224 0.48 21.78 -5.68
CA GLU A 224 1.35 22.22 -6.77
C GLU A 224 2.81 22.44 -6.36
N HIS A 225 3.09 22.67 -5.07
CA HIS A 225 4.45 22.78 -4.56
C HIS A 225 5.12 21.42 -4.31
N PHE A 226 4.32 20.36 -4.13
CA PHE A 226 4.80 19.04 -3.69
C PHE A 226 4.63 17.96 -4.75
N ILE A 227 3.64 18.09 -5.64
CA ILE A 227 3.30 17.07 -6.63
C ILE A 227 2.98 17.76 -7.96
N THR A 228 3.69 17.35 -9.01
CA THR A 228 3.24 17.58 -10.39
C THR A 228 2.47 16.35 -10.85
N GLU A 229 1.20 16.56 -11.22
CA GLU A 229 0.34 15.55 -11.82
C GLU A 229 0.25 15.77 -13.32
N THR A 230 0.52 14.71 -14.09
CA THR A 230 0.29 14.69 -15.54
C THR A 230 -0.56 13.49 -15.92
N GLU A 231 -1.49 13.68 -16.85
CA GLU A 231 -2.32 12.60 -17.39
C GLU A 231 -1.96 12.31 -18.84
N GLU A 232 -1.85 11.03 -19.17
CA GLU A 232 -1.65 10.52 -20.51
C GLU A 232 -2.78 9.56 -20.87
N LEU A 233 -3.37 9.71 -22.05
CA LEU A 233 -4.34 8.74 -22.55
C LEU A 233 -3.63 7.45 -22.97
N THR A 234 -4.05 6.33 -22.42
CA THR A 234 -3.61 5.01 -22.89
C THR A 234 -4.62 4.53 -23.93
N TYR A 235 -4.27 4.68 -25.21
CA TYR A 235 -5.11 4.11 -26.27
C TYR A 235 -5.04 2.59 -26.22
N SER A 236 -6.06 1.94 -25.66
CA SER A 236 -6.35 0.54 -25.92
C SER A 236 -7.85 0.28 -26.07
N MET A 237 -8.21 -0.06 -27.32
CA MET A 237 -9.37 -0.82 -27.81
C MET A 237 -10.41 -0.05 -28.65
N SER A 238 -10.26 -0.17 -29.97
CA SER A 238 -11.31 -0.83 -30.76
C SER A 238 -10.65 -1.78 -31.76
N GLY A 239 -10.98 -3.07 -31.67
CA GLY A 239 -10.46 -4.12 -32.53
C GLY A 239 -10.72 -5.50 -31.92
N ASN A 240 -11.94 -6.01 -32.15
CA ASN A 240 -12.30 -7.41 -31.90
C ASN A 240 -11.19 -8.34 -32.42
N GLY A 241 -10.69 -9.21 -31.55
CA GLY A 241 -9.89 -10.35 -31.90
C GLY A 241 -10.21 -11.44 -30.90
N ASP A 242 -11.11 -12.34 -31.28
CA ASP A 242 -11.35 -13.60 -30.60
C ASP A 242 -10.01 -14.28 -30.30
N PHE A 243 -9.71 -14.53 -29.03
CA PHE A 243 -8.72 -15.54 -28.67
C PHE A 243 -9.43 -16.88 -28.55
N ASN A 244 -9.71 -17.47 -29.71
CA ASN A 244 -9.85 -18.91 -29.86
C ASN A 244 -8.49 -19.49 -30.28
N GLU A 245 -8.09 -20.54 -29.58
CA GLU A 245 -7.18 -21.63 -29.98
C GLU A 245 -5.71 -21.31 -30.35
N LEU A 246 -4.78 -21.71 -29.46
CA LEU A 246 -3.96 -22.94 -29.57
C LEU A 246 -3.10 -23.14 -28.30
#